data_AF-A0A934YK76-F1
#
_entry.id   AF-A0A934YK76-F1
#
_cell.length_a   1.000
_cell.length_b   1.000
_cell.length_c   1.000
_cell.angle_alpha   90.00
_cell.angle_beta   90.00
_cell.angle_gamma   90.00
#
_symmetry.space_group_name_H-M   'P 1'
#
loop_
_entity.id
_entity.type
_entity.pdbx_description
1 polymer ?
#
loop_
_entity_poly.entity_id
_entity_poly.type
_entity_poly.pdbx_seq_one_letter_code
_entity_poly.pdbx_strand_id
1 'polypeptide(L)'
;MASAWEILRRAGVPLGTPDGPPALEEPDTLAAAVREALGGAAGPAQANGSEGERVALLAWLRAWSAEWPTSFAATFGGEGQTLLVRAQEGEWDRGRYLKLRRVARETLSRFL
;
A
#
# COMPACT_ATOMS: atom_id res chain seq x y z
N MET A 1 -16.32 -1.81 -11.53
CA MET A 1 -14.96 -1.32 -11.24
C MET A 1 -14.55 -1.95 -9.92
N ALA A 2 -13.33 -2.51 -9.83
CA ALA A 2 -12.83 -3.04 -8.57
C ALA A 2 -12.64 -1.89 -7.58
N SER A 3 -12.91 -2.13 -6.29
CA SER A 3 -12.64 -1.18 -5.22
C SER A 3 -11.13 -0.96 -5.06
N ALA A 4 -10.73 0.20 -4.49
CA ALA A 4 -9.33 0.48 -4.20
C ALA A 4 -8.65 -0.64 -3.39
N TRP A 5 -9.33 -1.19 -2.39
CA TRP A 5 -8.79 -2.26 -1.56
C TRP A 5 -8.64 -3.60 -2.30
N GLU A 6 -9.49 -3.90 -3.29
CA GLU A 6 -9.31 -5.07 -4.17
C GLU A 6 -8.12 -4.91 -5.12
N ILE A 7 -7.90 -3.70 -5.65
CA ILE A 7 -6.71 -3.36 -6.43
C ILE A 7 -5.45 -3.55 -5.58
N LEU A 8 -5.43 -2.97 -4.38
CA LEU A 8 -4.29 -3.06 -3.46
C LEU A 8 -4.01 -4.50 -3.02
N ARG A 9 -5.06 -5.29 -2.76
CA ARG A 9 -4.91 -6.73 -2.45
C ARG A 9 -4.25 -7.49 -3.60
N ARG A 10 -4.68 -7.25 -4.85
CA ARG A 10 -4.08 -7.88 -6.04
C ARG A 10 -2.64 -7.43 -6.28
N ALA A 11 -2.32 -6.18 -5.94
CA ALA A 11 -0.96 -5.63 -5.96
C ALA A 11 -0.04 -6.13 -4.83
N GLY A 12 -0.53 -7.04 -3.97
CA GLY A 12 0.27 -7.69 -2.94
C GLY A 12 0.31 -6.98 -1.59
N VAL A 13 -0.61 -6.05 -1.31
CA VAL A 13 -0.80 -5.55 0.06
C VAL A 13 -1.29 -6.72 0.94
N PRO A 14 -0.66 -6.96 2.11
CA PRO A 14 -0.88 -8.19 2.88
C PRO A 14 -2.20 -8.14 3.69
N LEU A 15 -3.33 -8.19 2.98
CA LEU A 15 -4.70 -8.13 3.53
C LEU A 15 -5.34 -9.52 3.73
N GLY A 16 -4.52 -10.57 3.74
CA GLY A 16 -4.96 -11.97 3.76
C GLY A 16 -4.60 -12.71 2.48
N THR A 17 -5.24 -13.85 2.26
CA THR A 17 -5.02 -14.67 1.06
C THR A 17 -5.63 -13.97 -0.15
N PRO A 18 -4.87 -13.74 -1.24
CA PRO A 18 -5.42 -13.15 -2.45
C PRO A 18 -6.34 -14.14 -3.16
N ASP A 19 -7.44 -13.63 -3.72
CA ASP A 19 -8.29 -14.36 -4.66
C ASP A 19 -7.61 -14.35 -6.04
N GLY A 20 -6.60 -15.20 -6.22
CA GLY A 20 -5.90 -15.38 -7.49
C GLY A 20 -4.43 -14.98 -7.48
N PRO A 21 -3.74 -15.16 -8.62
CA PRO A 21 -2.33 -14.79 -8.75
C PRO A 21 -2.19 -13.28 -8.57
N PRO A 22 -1.22 -12.83 -7.77
CA PRO A 22 -1.02 -11.41 -7.58
C PRO A 22 -0.44 -10.78 -8.86
N ALA A 23 -0.84 -9.54 -9.14
CA ALA A 23 -0.44 -8.80 -10.31
C ALA A 23 -0.23 -7.33 -9.93
N LEU A 24 0.89 -6.76 -10.35
CA LEU A 24 1.06 -5.31 -10.31
C LEU A 24 0.15 -4.70 -11.39
N GLU A 25 -0.82 -3.93 -10.94
CA GLU A 25 -1.65 -3.09 -11.81
C GLU A 25 -0.81 -1.99 -12.47
N GLU A 26 -1.36 -1.35 -13.49
CA GLU A 26 -0.71 -0.19 -14.12
C GLU A 26 -0.44 0.92 -13.08
N PRO A 27 0.69 1.64 -13.19
CA PRO A 27 1.14 2.60 -12.19
C PRO A 27 0.07 3.63 -11.78
N ASP A 28 -0.66 4.19 -12.76
CA ASP A 28 -1.70 5.20 -12.52
C ASP A 28 -2.88 4.64 -11.73
N THR A 29 -3.30 3.41 -12.06
CA THR A 29 -4.38 2.69 -11.37
C THR A 29 -3.98 2.39 -9.93
N LEU A 30 -2.75 1.95 -9.72
CA LEU A 30 -2.21 1.65 -8.40
C LEU A 30 -2.08 2.91 -7.53
N ALA A 31 -1.56 4.00 -8.10
CA ALA A 31 -1.45 5.29 -7.42
C ALA A 31 -2.84 5.86 -7.04
N ALA A 32 -3.83 5.73 -7.93
CA ALA A 32 -5.21 6.13 -7.63
C ALA A 32 -5.80 5.31 -6.47
N ALA A 33 -5.61 4.00 -6.47
CA ALA A 33 -6.10 3.12 -5.40
C ALA A 33 -5.44 3.44 -4.04
N VAL A 34 -4.13 3.71 -4.00
CA VAL A 34 -3.44 4.13 -2.78
C VAL A 34 -4.01 5.47 -2.27
N ARG A 35 -4.21 6.45 -3.17
CA ARG A 35 -4.79 7.75 -2.80
C ARG A 35 -6.19 7.59 -2.21
N GLU A 36 -7.04 6.80 -2.84
CA GLU A 36 -8.40 6.54 -2.36
C GLU A 36 -8.41 5.84 -0.99
N ALA A 37 -7.57 4.81 -0.81
CA ALA A 37 -7.44 4.10 0.47
C ALA A 37 -6.98 5.02 1.62
N LEU A 38 -6.15 6.02 1.32
CA LEU A 38 -5.68 7.01 2.29
C LEU A 38 -6.64 8.20 2.46
N GLY A 39 -7.86 8.16 1.90
CA GLY A 39 -8.87 9.21 2.05
C GLY A 39 -8.69 10.39 1.09
N GLY A 40 -7.83 10.28 0.08
CA GLY A 40 -7.64 11.27 -0.98
C GLY A 40 -7.26 12.65 -0.45
N ALA A 41 -7.96 13.70 -0.92
CA ALA A 41 -7.80 15.08 -0.42
C ALA A 41 -8.59 15.34 0.88
N ALA A 42 -9.43 14.40 1.30
CA ALA A 42 -10.43 14.57 2.36
C ALA A 42 -9.87 14.29 3.77
N GLY A 43 -8.63 13.79 3.85
CA GLY A 43 -7.87 13.60 5.08
C GLY A 43 -8.07 12.23 5.75
N PRO A 44 -7.28 11.92 6.79
CA PRO A 44 -7.26 10.60 7.45
C PRO A 44 -8.58 10.22 8.14
N ALA A 45 -9.39 11.21 8.54
CA ALA A 45 -10.73 10.99 9.12
C ALA A 45 -11.71 10.36 8.12
N GLN A 46 -11.43 10.46 6.82
CA GLN A 46 -12.21 9.89 5.72
C GLN A 46 -11.44 8.80 4.98
N ALA A 47 -10.35 8.29 5.56
CA ALA A 47 -9.66 7.13 5.02
C ALA A 47 -10.61 5.93 5.03
N ASN A 48 -10.82 5.34 3.85
CA ASN A 48 -11.62 4.14 3.71
C ASN A 48 -10.80 2.95 4.21
N GLY A 49 -11.39 2.09 5.04
CA GLY A 49 -10.75 0.83 5.48
C GLY A 49 -10.50 0.76 6.98
N SER A 50 -10.33 -0.47 7.44
CA SER A 50 -10.02 -0.83 8.83
C SER A 50 -8.60 -0.42 9.22
N GLU A 51 -8.32 -0.36 10.52
CA GLU A 51 -6.96 -0.19 11.03
C GLU A 51 -5.98 -1.21 10.43
N GLY A 52 -6.38 -2.48 10.38
CA GLY A 52 -5.53 -3.56 9.83
C GLY A 52 -5.14 -3.33 8.37
N GLU A 53 -6.07 -2.83 7.54
CA GLU A 53 -5.82 -2.48 6.14
C GLU A 53 -4.84 -1.31 6.02
N ARG A 54 -4.98 -0.30 6.86
CA ARG A 54 -4.05 0.84 6.91
C ARG A 54 -2.64 0.43 7.32
N VAL A 55 -2.50 -0.42 8.35
CA VAL A 55 -1.18 -0.95 8.75
C VAL A 55 -0.54 -1.78 7.64
N ALA A 56 -1.33 -2.60 6.94
CA ALA A 56 -0.84 -3.40 5.82
C ALA A 56 -0.38 -2.53 4.65
N LEU A 57 -1.15 -1.50 4.31
CA LEU A 57 -0.78 -0.54 3.25
C LEU A 57 0.50 0.22 3.61
N LEU A 58 0.62 0.73 4.84
CA LEU A 58 1.85 1.37 5.33
C LEU A 58 3.06 0.44 5.22
N ALA A 59 2.91 -0.81 5.69
CA ALA A 59 3.96 -1.81 5.65
C ALA A 59 4.42 -2.11 4.21
N TRP A 60 3.49 -2.16 3.27
CA TRP A 60 3.76 -2.39 1.87
C TRP A 60 4.44 -1.20 1.18
N LEU A 61 3.93 0.03 1.38
CA LEU A 61 4.56 1.25 0.87
C LEU A 61 5.99 1.41 1.41
N ARG A 62 6.22 1.17 2.71
CA ARG A 62 7.54 1.24 3.34
C ARG A 62 8.50 0.14 2.91
N ALA A 63 7.99 -1.04 2.54
CA ALA A 63 8.80 -2.09 1.95
C ALA A 63 9.23 -1.68 0.54
N TRP A 64 8.29 -1.23 -0.28
CA TRP A 64 8.56 -0.82 -1.66
C TRP A 64 9.56 0.34 -1.71
N SER A 65 9.29 1.43 -1.00
CA SER A 65 10.12 2.64 -1.05
C SER A 65 11.55 2.39 -0.57
N ALA A 66 11.76 1.41 0.31
CA ALA A 66 13.06 1.10 0.89
C ALA A 66 13.90 0.20 -0.03
N GLU A 67 13.31 -0.85 -0.59
CA GLU A 67 14.06 -1.87 -1.35
C GLU A 67 14.10 -1.56 -2.86
N TRP A 68 13.07 -0.91 -3.43
CA TRP A 68 13.01 -0.55 -4.86
C TRP A 68 12.64 0.93 -5.07
N PRO A 69 13.49 1.88 -4.62
CA PRO A 69 13.18 3.31 -4.67
C PRO A 69 12.94 3.85 -6.09
N THR A 70 13.62 3.33 -7.11
CA THR A 70 13.43 3.75 -8.51
C THR A 70 12.04 3.38 -9.03
N SER A 71 11.59 2.13 -8.80
CA SER A 71 10.25 1.68 -9.21
C SER A 71 9.16 2.40 -8.41
N PHE A 72 9.40 2.63 -7.12
CA PHE A 72 8.50 3.43 -6.28
C PHE A 72 8.34 4.85 -6.80
N ALA A 73 9.44 5.53 -7.14
CA ALA A 73 9.42 6.87 -7.71
C ALA A 73 8.81 6.90 -9.12
N ALA A 74 9.00 5.86 -9.94
CA ALA A 74 8.35 5.75 -11.24
C ALA A 74 6.82 5.61 -11.10
N THR A 75 6.35 4.95 -10.04
CA THR A 75 4.92 4.71 -9.79
C THR A 75 4.22 5.89 -9.14
N PHE A 76 4.80 6.45 -8.08
CA PHE A 76 4.18 7.49 -7.26
C PHE A 76 4.76 8.88 -7.47
N GLY A 77 5.75 9.04 -8.36
CA GLY A 77 6.39 10.32 -8.62
C GLY A 77 6.86 11.04 -7.35
N GLY A 78 6.71 12.38 -7.36
CA GLY A 78 7.05 13.22 -6.21
C GLY A 78 6.08 13.12 -5.03
N GLU A 79 4.88 12.56 -5.21
CA GLU A 79 3.89 12.43 -4.13
C GLU A 79 4.11 11.22 -3.23
N GLY A 80 4.95 10.25 -3.64
CA GLY A 80 5.18 9.01 -2.88
C GLY A 80 5.59 9.23 -1.42
N GLN A 81 6.42 10.26 -1.15
CA GLN A 81 6.80 10.60 0.22
C GLN A 81 5.61 11.15 1.03
N THR A 82 4.73 11.93 0.42
CA THR A 82 3.49 12.43 1.05
C THR A 82 2.54 11.28 1.37
N LEU A 83 2.39 10.31 0.47
CA LEU A 83 1.58 9.11 0.70
C LEU A 83 2.11 8.28 1.88
N LEU A 84 3.44 8.14 2.00
CA LEU A 84 4.07 7.46 3.14
C LEU A 84 3.80 8.15 4.48
N VAL A 85 3.88 9.48 4.51
CA VAL A 85 3.58 10.26 5.72
C VAL A 85 2.13 10.07 6.11
N ARG A 86 1.20 10.19 5.15
CA ARG A 86 -0.23 9.98 5.39
C ARG A 86 -0.54 8.55 5.86
N ALA A 87 0.06 7.54 5.26
CA ALA A 87 -0.11 6.15 5.66
C ALA A 87 0.39 5.87 7.08
N GLN A 88 1.31 6.71 7.60
CA GLN A 88 1.85 6.58 8.95
C GLN A 88 0.99 7.27 10.01
N GLU A 89 0.03 8.11 9.61
CA GLU A 89 -0.86 8.81 10.54
C GLU A 89 -1.77 7.83 11.30
N GLY A 90 -1.98 8.12 12.59
CA GLY A 90 -2.75 7.28 13.50
C GLY A 90 -1.89 6.33 14.34
N GLU A 91 -2.56 5.61 15.24
CA GLU A 91 -1.94 4.57 16.06
C GLU A 91 -1.97 3.23 15.32
N TRP A 92 -0.88 2.47 15.43
CA TRP A 92 -0.79 1.15 14.83
C TRP A 92 0.09 0.21 15.65
N ASP A 93 -0.27 -1.07 15.66
CA ASP A 93 0.50 -2.12 16.32
C ASP A 93 1.84 -2.35 15.59
N ARG A 94 2.94 -2.06 16.29
CA ARG A 94 4.31 -2.21 15.76
C ARG A 94 4.67 -3.66 15.43
N GLY A 95 4.23 -4.63 16.24
CA GLY A 95 4.51 -6.05 16.00
C GLY A 95 3.82 -6.54 14.72
N ARG A 96 2.56 -6.14 14.53
CA ARG A 96 1.79 -6.39 13.31
C ARG A 96 2.49 -5.74 12.11
N TYR A 97 2.87 -4.47 12.19
CA TYR A 97 3.57 -3.76 11.12
C TYR A 97 4.84 -4.50 10.66
N LEU A 98 5.71 -4.91 11.59
CA LEU A 98 6.96 -5.59 11.23
C LEU A 98 6.72 -6.92 10.51
N LYS A 99 5.72 -7.68 10.96
CA LYS A 99 5.32 -8.93 10.30
C LYS A 99 4.81 -8.66 8.88
N LEU A 100 3.90 -7.70 8.72
CA LEU A 100 3.32 -7.34 7.42
C LEU A 100 4.37 -6.78 6.47
N ARG A 101 5.35 -6.01 6.96
CA ARG A 101 6.43 -5.45 6.13
C ARG A 101 7.31 -6.55 5.54
N ARG A 102 7.59 -7.61 6.30
CA ARG A 102 8.30 -8.78 5.79
C ARG A 102 7.52 -9.47 4.67
N VAL A 103 6.23 -9.74 4.89
CA VAL A 103 5.35 -10.36 3.89
C VAL A 103 5.26 -9.50 2.63
N ALA A 104 5.08 -8.18 2.79
CA ALA A 104 5.01 -7.25 1.68
C ALA A 104 6.29 -7.25 0.85
N ARG A 105 7.47 -7.27 1.48
CA ARG A 105 8.75 -7.38 0.77
C ARG A 105 8.86 -8.68 -0.02
N GLU A 106 8.56 -9.82 0.61
CA GLU A 106 8.60 -11.14 -0.06
C GLU A 106 7.61 -11.24 -1.23
N THR A 107 6.53 -10.46 -1.18
CA THR A 107 5.52 -10.39 -2.22
C THR A 107 5.97 -9.48 -3.36
N LEU A 108 6.44 -8.26 -3.04
CA LEU A 108 6.94 -7.28 -3.99
C LEU A 108 8.15 -7.79 -4.79
N SER A 109 9.04 -8.57 -4.18
CA SER A 109 10.20 -9.16 -4.86
C SER A 109 9.84 -10.16 -5.97
N ARG A 110 8.56 -10.54 -6.07
CA ARG A 110 8.06 -11.39 -7.17
C ARG A 110 7.61 -10.56 -8.38
N PHE A 111 7.53 -9.24 -8.24
CA PHE A 111 7.09 -8.33 -9.30
C PHE A 111 8.14 -7.30 -9.74
N LEU A 112 9.05 -6.91 -8.85
CA LEU A 112 10.00 -5.81 -8.99
C LEU A 112 11.45 -6.27 -8.97
#